data_AF-A0A7X8VB20-F1
#
_entry.id   AF-A0A7X8VB20-F1
#
_cell.length_a   1.000
_cell.length_b   1.000
_cell.length_c   1.000
_cell.angle_alpha   90.00
_cell.angle_beta   90.00
_cell.angle_gamma   90.00
#
_symmetry.space_group_name_H-M   'P 1'
#
loop_
_entity.id
_entity.type
_entity.pdbx_description
1 polymer ?
#
loop_
_entity_poly.entity_id
_entity_poly.type
_entity_poly.pdbx_seq_one_letter_code
_entity_poly.pdbx_strand_id
1 'polypeptide(L)'
;MLHIIKKYWIKRFIHCILVILAFTYALMPAFGQEVLLHEEFESFPVTGGVTYEAKTLFTSQGWQKIHILRVNLESENVDVDTIIGKDGLSKRDSLNRMVQDNGAVAGINGDFFIMATPSAPIGPQISNGKLISTPLNNMDMAAIGLTFDKLPEILKLEFSGRLIAPDRSYYTVEGVNKIRNSYNNIFVYTPEFGTTTPKPGEGAPNLTFATVKDNRIVSFSEGKTTEIPKDGLVLMAWGDGANYLKTHFSIGDPIELDLKITPDISNLKMLLGGGAVLVDNGNIPKVFSHNILGTHPRTAIGFTADKKTMIMAVVDGRQAKSRGMSQQEMAQLMLSLGAYNALNLDGGGSSTMVVRPFGETQAKVINNPSEGVQRLIPNAVGIFSKAPVGDIYGLKITASSFNIAKGSHRAFDVIAYDENYNIVNFDSRQVKWNVSQDLGYFNDNVFIAQKSGKAQVVATLGNIKATQEIKVLEDNIMLSVEPSKIHVNPGSKAALKVYVTDSKGFKAPLESVDVNFDLVGEIGSMNGLEFTAGQTPSNGAVIAEFAGLKAGTLVQTGYQSVLIDDFENMQGKSFDGYPQYVGGSLDIASLPDPVFSGRFSGKLT
;
A
#
# COMPACT_ATOMS: atom_id res chain seq x y z
N MET A 1 59.89 24.79 -51.12
CA MET A 1 58.83 23.82 -51.50
C MET A 1 58.31 22.99 -50.31
N LEU A 2 59.15 22.51 -49.39
CA LEU A 2 58.71 21.76 -48.19
C LEU A 2 57.79 22.52 -47.20
N HIS A 3 57.92 23.85 -47.12
CA HIS A 3 57.17 24.65 -46.14
C HIS A 3 55.67 24.82 -46.49
N ILE A 4 55.33 24.75 -47.78
CA ILE A 4 53.94 24.89 -48.26
C ILE A 4 53.18 23.57 -48.08
N ILE A 5 53.86 22.43 -48.28
CA ILE A 5 53.28 21.09 -48.10
C ILE A 5 52.92 20.84 -46.64
N LYS A 6 53.77 21.25 -45.68
CA LYS A 6 53.52 21.07 -44.24
C LYS A 6 52.28 21.85 -43.74
N LYS A 7 52.07 23.08 -44.25
CA LYS A 7 50.91 23.93 -43.89
C LYS A 7 49.60 23.39 -44.46
N TYR A 8 49.66 22.76 -45.63
CA TYR A 8 48.48 22.18 -46.31
C TYR A 8 47.99 20.91 -45.60
N TRP A 9 48.91 20.06 -45.13
CA TRP A 9 48.58 18.85 -44.37
C TRP A 9 48.07 19.16 -42.95
N ILE A 10 48.63 20.16 -42.27
CA ILE A 10 48.17 20.56 -40.93
C ILE A 10 46.73 21.12 -40.99
N LYS A 11 46.38 21.93 -41.99
CA LYS A 11 45.01 22.46 -42.13
C LYS A 11 43.98 21.35 -42.41
N ARG A 12 44.33 20.34 -43.22
CA ARG A 12 43.48 19.16 -43.47
C ARG A 12 43.36 18.25 -42.25
N PHE A 13 44.44 18.07 -41.50
CA PHE A 13 44.43 17.28 -40.27
C PHE A 13 43.56 17.94 -39.18
N ILE A 14 43.63 19.27 -39.03
CA ILE A 14 42.76 20.02 -38.11
C ILE A 14 41.29 19.97 -38.55
N HIS A 15 41.00 20.04 -39.86
CA HIS A 15 39.63 19.88 -40.36
C HIS A 15 39.10 18.44 -40.15
N CYS A 16 39.92 17.41 -40.34
CA CYS A 16 39.52 16.03 -40.03
C CYS A 16 39.28 15.82 -38.54
N ILE A 17 40.11 16.39 -37.65
CA ILE A 17 39.90 16.31 -36.20
C ILE A 17 38.63 17.06 -35.79
N LEU A 18 38.36 18.24 -36.34
CA LEU A 18 37.13 19.00 -36.05
C LEU A 18 35.87 18.31 -36.58
N VAL A 19 35.93 17.67 -37.74
CA VAL A 19 34.80 16.87 -38.27
C VAL A 19 34.60 15.59 -37.46
N ILE A 20 35.66 14.93 -36.98
CA ILE A 20 35.57 13.76 -36.08
C ILE A 20 35.09 14.17 -34.69
N LEU A 21 35.49 15.34 -34.16
CA LEU A 21 34.94 15.89 -32.91
C LEU A 21 33.46 16.29 -33.05
N ALA A 22 33.07 16.87 -34.20
CA ALA A 22 31.66 17.17 -34.46
C ALA A 22 30.81 15.90 -34.66
N PHE A 23 31.36 14.84 -35.27
CA PHE A 23 30.67 13.55 -35.40
C PHE A 23 30.62 12.74 -34.10
N THR A 24 31.61 12.89 -33.21
CA THR A 24 31.59 12.21 -31.89
C THR A 24 30.67 12.91 -30.88
N TYR A 25 30.43 14.22 -31.01
CA TYR A 25 29.35 14.90 -30.27
C TYR A 25 27.95 14.52 -30.78
N ALA A 26 27.80 14.15 -32.05
CA ALA A 26 26.52 13.73 -32.64
C ALA A 26 26.17 12.24 -32.42
N LEU A 27 27.09 11.45 -31.85
CA LEU A 27 26.94 10.00 -31.61
C LEU A 27 26.92 9.61 -30.13
N MET A 28 26.91 10.58 -29.21
CA MET A 28 26.46 10.26 -27.85
C MET A 28 24.96 9.97 -27.92
N PRO A 29 24.48 8.81 -27.43
CA PRO A 29 23.06 8.67 -27.18
C PRO A 29 22.71 9.80 -26.22
N ALA A 30 21.97 10.79 -26.70
CA ALA A 30 21.22 11.65 -25.82
C ALA A 30 20.34 10.68 -25.02
N PHE A 31 20.73 10.37 -23.79
CA PHE A 31 19.77 9.92 -22.80
C PHE A 31 18.74 11.03 -22.77
N GLY A 32 17.62 10.84 -23.47
CA GLY A 32 16.57 11.82 -23.56
C GLY A 32 16.18 12.10 -22.12
N GLN A 33 16.56 13.28 -21.62
CA GLN A 33 16.22 13.70 -20.28
C GLN A 33 14.71 13.62 -20.20
N GLU A 34 14.19 12.83 -19.26
CA GLU A 34 12.77 12.67 -19.07
C GLU A 34 12.15 14.07 -18.87
N VAL A 35 11.28 14.47 -19.80
CA VAL A 35 10.71 15.81 -19.79
C VAL A 35 9.46 15.76 -18.95
N LEU A 36 9.42 16.53 -17.86
CA LEU A 36 8.22 16.73 -17.05
C LEU A 36 7.26 17.64 -17.83
N LEU A 37 6.06 17.13 -18.12
CA LEU A 37 5.02 17.82 -18.87
C LEU A 37 3.91 18.36 -17.95
N HIS A 38 3.63 17.66 -16.86
CA HIS A 38 2.63 18.05 -15.86
C HIS A 38 3.00 17.47 -14.49
N GLU A 39 2.73 18.23 -13.43
CA GLU A 39 2.90 17.79 -12.04
C GLU A 39 1.71 18.25 -11.20
N GLU A 40 1.21 17.34 -10.39
CA GLU A 40 0.27 17.63 -9.30
C GLU A 40 0.88 17.17 -7.98
N PHE A 41 0.67 17.97 -6.94
CA PHE A 41 1.14 17.68 -5.59
C PHE A 41 0.00 17.80 -4.58
N GLU A 42 -0.07 16.84 -3.69
CA GLU A 42 -0.98 16.83 -2.54
C GLU A 42 -0.17 16.50 -1.28
N SER A 43 -0.51 17.12 -0.15
CA SER A 43 0.10 16.78 1.14
C SER A 43 -0.85 17.04 2.30
N PHE A 44 -0.77 16.19 3.33
CA PHE A 44 -1.46 16.39 4.59
C PHE A 44 -0.74 15.65 5.74
N PRO A 45 -0.94 16.11 6.99
CA PRO A 45 -0.43 15.41 8.16
C PRO A 45 -1.26 14.15 8.46
N VAL A 46 -0.57 13.04 8.78
CA VAL A 46 -1.20 11.79 9.23
C VAL A 46 -1.36 11.79 10.77
N THR A 47 -0.33 12.32 11.44
CA THR A 47 -0.25 12.56 12.89
C THR A 47 0.90 13.54 13.14
N GLY A 48 1.01 14.11 14.35
CA GLY A 48 2.17 14.93 14.74
C GLY A 48 3.51 14.22 14.49
N GLY A 49 4.31 14.75 13.55
CA GLY A 49 5.60 14.16 13.14
C GLY A 49 5.54 13.22 11.93
N VAL A 50 4.37 13.01 11.31
CA VAL A 50 4.22 12.21 10.09
C VAL A 50 3.41 12.94 9.03
N THR A 51 4.00 13.11 7.86
CA THR A 51 3.37 13.78 6.70
C THR A 51 3.24 12.80 5.55
N TYR A 52 2.06 12.79 4.92
CA TYR A 52 1.84 12.13 3.64
C TYR A 52 1.95 13.14 2.50
N GLU A 53 2.50 12.70 1.37
CA GLU A 53 2.56 13.44 0.11
C GLU A 53 2.20 12.53 -1.07
N ALA A 54 1.55 13.09 -2.08
CA ALA A 54 1.33 12.44 -3.36
C ALA A 54 1.86 13.30 -4.50
N LYS A 55 2.51 12.67 -5.47
CA LYS A 55 2.90 13.29 -6.74
C LYS A 55 2.26 12.56 -7.90
N THR A 56 1.55 13.27 -8.77
CA THR A 56 1.14 12.78 -10.08
C THR A 56 2.02 13.46 -11.12
N LEU A 57 2.84 12.70 -11.82
CA LEU A 57 3.74 13.23 -12.86
C LEU A 57 3.27 12.72 -14.22
N PHE A 58 3.24 13.60 -15.21
CA PHE A 58 3.19 13.21 -16.61
C PHE A 58 4.51 13.57 -17.25
N THR A 59 5.22 12.57 -17.75
CA THR A 59 6.50 12.76 -18.41
C THR A 59 6.44 12.32 -19.87
N SER A 60 7.52 12.55 -20.62
CA SER A 60 7.68 11.99 -21.96
C SER A 60 7.62 10.45 -22.03
N GLN A 61 7.71 9.75 -20.89
CA GLN A 61 7.59 8.28 -20.79
C GLN A 61 6.21 7.82 -20.30
N GLY A 62 5.34 8.74 -19.88
CA GLY A 62 3.96 8.44 -19.45
C GLY A 62 3.65 8.94 -18.04
N TRP A 63 2.53 8.47 -17.50
CA TRP A 63 2.07 8.84 -16.17
C TRP A 63 2.83 8.10 -15.06
N GLN A 64 3.02 8.78 -13.93
CA GLN A 64 3.57 8.25 -12.70
C GLN A 64 2.73 8.72 -11.52
N LYS A 65 2.35 7.80 -10.63
CA LYS A 65 1.73 8.13 -9.33
C LYS A 65 2.64 7.66 -8.20
N ILE A 66 3.04 8.60 -7.36
CA ILE A 66 4.03 8.42 -6.29
C ILE A 66 3.38 8.83 -4.97
N HIS A 67 3.54 8.01 -3.95
CA HIS A 67 3.01 8.19 -2.60
C HIS A 67 4.17 8.16 -1.61
N ILE A 68 4.25 9.14 -0.72
CA ILE A 68 5.39 9.32 0.17
C ILE A 68 4.91 9.55 1.59
N LEU A 69 5.54 8.87 2.56
CA LEU A 69 5.44 9.20 3.98
C LEU A 69 6.79 9.72 4.46
N ARG A 70 6.77 10.88 5.12
CA ARG A 70 7.91 11.43 5.85
C ARG A 70 7.64 11.30 7.33
N VAL A 71 8.57 10.63 8.02
CA VAL A 71 8.47 10.33 9.44
C VAL A 71 9.61 11.04 10.16
N ASN A 72 9.29 11.98 11.04
CA ASN A 72 10.25 12.62 11.92
C ASN A 72 10.64 11.65 13.05
N LEU A 73 11.85 11.11 12.99
CA LEU A 73 12.38 10.18 13.98
C LEU A 73 12.71 10.87 15.32
N GLU A 74 12.87 12.19 15.35
CA GLU A 74 13.04 12.94 16.60
C GLU A 74 11.72 13.13 17.36
N SER A 75 10.58 12.92 16.71
CA SER A 75 9.26 13.09 17.34
C SER A 75 9.00 12.00 18.38
N GLU A 76 8.77 12.36 19.63
CA GLU A 76 8.34 11.43 20.69
C GLU A 76 6.93 10.86 20.43
N ASN A 77 6.12 11.59 19.65
CA ASN A 77 4.74 11.23 19.31
C ASN A 77 4.65 10.12 18.24
N VAL A 78 5.78 9.69 17.70
CA VAL A 78 5.81 8.71 16.61
C VAL A 78 6.64 7.50 17.02
N ASP A 79 6.13 6.33 16.67
CA ASP A 79 6.88 5.09 16.70
C ASP A 79 6.83 4.38 15.35
N VAL A 80 7.85 3.61 15.05
CA VAL A 80 7.92 2.80 13.83
C VAL A 80 8.42 1.42 14.21
N ASP A 81 7.72 0.39 13.73
CA ASP A 81 8.10 -1.00 13.96
C ASP A 81 7.66 -1.91 12.81
N THR A 82 8.16 -3.14 12.78
CA THR A 82 7.63 -4.17 11.89
C THR A 82 6.35 -4.76 12.46
N ILE A 83 5.41 -5.07 11.56
CA ILE A 83 4.12 -5.67 11.91
C ILE A 83 3.90 -6.96 11.11
N ILE A 84 3.14 -7.89 11.70
CA ILE A 84 2.69 -9.14 11.08
C ILE A 84 1.16 -9.23 11.17
N GLY A 85 0.54 -10.10 10.37
CA GLY A 85 -0.87 -10.42 10.50
C GLY A 85 -1.16 -11.22 11.78
N LYS A 86 -2.42 -11.20 12.24
CA LYS A 86 -2.85 -11.90 13.48
C LYS A 86 -2.56 -13.41 13.50
N ASP A 87 -2.49 -14.03 12.32
CA ASP A 87 -2.27 -15.47 12.18
C ASP A 87 -0.78 -15.86 12.00
N GLY A 88 0.14 -14.90 12.14
CA GLY A 88 1.59 -15.11 12.04
C GLY A 88 2.13 -15.15 10.60
N LEU A 89 3.45 -15.27 10.45
CA LEU A 89 4.19 -15.19 9.17
C LEU A 89 3.81 -16.27 8.15
N SER A 90 3.30 -17.42 8.60
CA SER A 90 2.86 -18.55 7.78
C SER A 90 1.59 -18.24 6.99
N LYS A 91 0.84 -17.23 7.42
CA LYS A 91 -0.30 -16.68 6.71
C LYS A 91 0.05 -15.30 6.19
N ARG A 92 -0.62 -14.94 5.10
CA ARG A 92 -0.49 -13.63 4.49
C ARG A 92 -1.77 -12.87 4.72
N ASP A 93 -1.65 -11.56 4.91
CA ASP A 93 -2.78 -10.67 5.14
C ASP A 93 -2.64 -9.39 4.31
N SER A 94 -3.74 -8.65 4.16
CA SER A 94 -3.71 -7.34 3.52
C SER A 94 -3.02 -6.33 4.44
N LEU A 95 -2.22 -5.43 3.87
CA LEU A 95 -1.55 -4.37 4.64
C LEU A 95 -2.57 -3.55 5.45
N ASN A 96 -3.72 -3.22 4.85
CA ASN A 96 -4.75 -2.44 5.55
C ASN A 96 -5.23 -3.14 6.83
N ARG A 97 -5.46 -4.46 6.79
CA ARG A 97 -5.85 -5.21 7.98
C ARG A 97 -4.71 -5.23 8.99
N MET A 98 -3.47 -5.48 8.57
CA MET A 98 -2.30 -5.46 9.47
C MET A 98 -2.16 -4.12 10.20
N VAL A 99 -2.30 -2.99 9.48
CA VAL A 99 -2.24 -1.65 10.07
C VAL A 99 -3.35 -1.43 11.10
N GLN A 100 -4.60 -1.79 10.75
CA GLN A 100 -5.75 -1.64 11.66
C GLN A 100 -5.62 -2.53 12.89
N ASP A 101 -5.27 -3.80 12.71
CA ASP A 101 -5.20 -4.81 13.76
C ASP A 101 -4.08 -4.56 14.76
N ASN A 102 -2.98 -3.94 14.33
CA ASN A 102 -1.87 -3.55 15.20
C ASN A 102 -2.07 -2.13 15.79
N GLY A 103 -3.09 -1.37 15.38
CA GLY A 103 -3.32 0.00 15.86
C GLY A 103 -2.36 1.04 15.27
N ALA A 104 -1.79 0.77 14.10
CA ALA A 104 -0.96 1.73 13.37
C ALA A 104 -1.83 2.77 12.63
N VAL A 105 -1.28 3.97 12.43
CA VAL A 105 -1.94 5.07 11.69
C VAL A 105 -1.51 5.16 10.23
N ALA A 106 -0.40 4.50 9.89
CA ALA A 106 0.07 4.33 8.51
C ALA A 106 0.99 3.11 8.39
N GLY A 107 1.28 2.69 7.17
CA GLY A 107 2.23 1.63 6.90
C GLY A 107 2.48 1.41 5.41
N ILE A 108 3.54 0.66 5.12
CA ILE A 108 3.90 0.18 3.78
C ILE A 108 4.15 -1.33 3.82
N ASN A 109 4.04 -1.99 2.67
CA ASN A 109 4.43 -3.41 2.58
C ASN A 109 5.91 -3.62 2.92
N GLY A 110 6.24 -4.87 3.26
CA GLY A 110 7.56 -5.22 3.77
C GLY A 110 8.44 -6.00 2.78
N ASP A 111 8.99 -7.08 3.30
CA ASP A 111 10.05 -7.88 2.70
C ASP A 111 9.56 -8.74 1.52
N PHE A 112 10.51 -9.26 0.74
CA PHE A 112 10.26 -10.36 -0.18
C PHE A 112 9.81 -11.59 0.60
N PHE A 113 9.01 -12.45 -0.02
CA PHE A 113 8.42 -13.59 0.67
C PHE A 113 8.11 -14.78 -0.24
N ILE A 114 7.87 -15.92 0.39
CA ILE A 114 7.39 -17.13 -0.28
C ILE A 114 5.90 -17.00 -0.56
N MET A 115 5.51 -16.90 -1.83
CA MET A 115 4.11 -16.75 -2.25
C MET A 115 3.24 -18.00 -2.04
N ALA A 116 3.81 -19.12 -1.60
CA ALA A 116 3.05 -20.31 -1.22
C ALA A 116 2.37 -20.15 0.15
N THR A 117 1.52 -21.12 0.50
CA THR A 117 0.98 -21.27 1.86
C THR A 117 1.42 -22.62 2.42
N PRO A 118 2.11 -22.69 3.56
CA PRO A 118 2.50 -21.56 4.42
C PRO A 118 3.50 -20.62 3.75
N SER A 119 3.46 -19.35 4.15
CA SER A 119 4.36 -18.29 3.69
C SER A 119 5.50 -18.05 4.70
N ALA A 120 6.51 -17.28 4.31
CA ALA A 120 7.52 -16.76 5.21
C ALA A 120 8.27 -15.61 4.51
N PRO A 121 8.75 -14.59 5.26
CA PRO A 121 9.63 -13.57 4.71
C PRO A 121 11.00 -14.18 4.37
N ILE A 122 11.61 -13.64 3.32
CA ILE A 122 12.94 -14.06 2.88
C ILE A 122 13.99 -13.51 3.84
N GLY A 123 14.08 -12.20 4.05
CA GLY A 123 15.02 -11.54 4.95
C GLY A 123 14.63 -11.59 6.43
N PRO A 124 15.45 -10.95 7.29
CA PRO A 124 15.24 -10.95 8.73
C PRO A 124 14.06 -10.08 9.15
N GLN A 125 13.55 -10.33 10.36
CA GLN A 125 12.58 -9.45 10.99
C GLN A 125 12.84 -9.37 12.51
N ILE A 126 12.88 -8.15 13.02
CA ILE A 126 12.83 -7.84 14.46
C ILE A 126 11.63 -6.92 14.69
N SER A 127 10.86 -7.21 15.73
CA SER A 127 9.74 -6.38 16.19
C SER A 127 9.89 -6.16 17.69
N ASN A 128 9.88 -4.90 18.13
CA ASN A 128 10.08 -4.50 19.51
C ASN A 128 11.28 -5.20 20.21
N GLY A 129 12.42 -5.31 19.51
CA GLY A 129 13.64 -5.96 19.98
C GLY A 129 13.62 -7.48 19.99
N LYS A 130 12.49 -8.11 19.64
CA LYS A 130 12.37 -9.57 19.54
C LYS A 130 12.72 -10.04 18.13
N LEU A 131 13.60 -11.05 18.03
CA LEU A 131 13.88 -11.74 16.77
C LEU A 131 12.63 -12.53 16.32
N ILE A 132 12.05 -12.11 15.21
CA ILE A 132 10.86 -12.74 14.61
C ILE A 132 11.28 -13.71 13.49
N SER A 133 12.28 -13.35 12.70
CA SER A 133 12.81 -14.19 11.62
C SER A 133 14.27 -13.89 11.36
N THR A 134 15.09 -14.90 11.09
CA THR A 134 16.54 -14.73 10.82
C THR A 134 16.82 -14.24 9.39
N PRO A 135 18.03 -13.78 9.04
CA PRO A 135 18.43 -13.63 7.64
C PRO A 135 18.66 -15.01 6.98
N LEU A 136 18.79 -15.05 5.65
CA LEU A 136 19.14 -16.27 4.89
C LEU A 136 20.64 -16.42 4.60
N ASN A 137 21.49 -15.56 5.18
CA ASN A 137 22.91 -15.44 4.81
C ASN A 137 23.12 -15.12 3.33
N ASN A 138 22.17 -14.38 2.73
CA ASN A 138 22.31 -13.85 1.38
C ASN A 138 22.83 -12.41 1.44
N MET A 139 24.12 -12.22 1.16
CA MET A 139 24.77 -10.91 1.22
C MET A 139 24.41 -9.97 0.05
N ASP A 140 23.60 -10.43 -0.90
CA ASP A 140 23.05 -9.59 -1.96
C ASP A 140 21.81 -8.79 -1.51
N MET A 141 21.18 -9.20 -0.41
CA MET A 141 20.02 -8.53 0.17
C MET A 141 20.42 -7.83 1.47
N ALA A 142 19.92 -6.62 1.66
CA ALA A 142 20.09 -5.87 2.90
C ALA A 142 18.76 -5.77 3.67
N ALA A 143 18.86 -5.34 4.92
CA ALA A 143 17.74 -5.07 5.80
C ALA A 143 17.80 -3.62 6.27
N ILE A 144 16.65 -3.07 6.63
CA ILE A 144 16.53 -1.73 7.21
C ILE A 144 16.18 -1.86 8.69
N GLY A 145 16.86 -1.10 9.55
CA GLY A 145 16.68 -1.18 10.99
C GLY A 145 16.54 0.19 11.66
N LEU A 146 15.94 0.16 12.85
CA LEU A 146 15.95 1.26 13.82
C LEU A 146 16.40 0.72 15.18
N THR A 147 17.29 1.43 15.85
CA THR A 147 17.62 1.18 17.25
C THR A 147 16.48 1.61 18.18
N PHE A 148 16.56 1.25 19.47
CA PHE A 148 15.65 1.77 20.49
C PHE A 148 15.68 3.30 20.60
N ASP A 149 16.83 3.93 20.32
CA ASP A 149 17.02 5.38 20.25
C ASP A 149 16.63 5.98 18.88
N LYS A 150 15.93 5.19 18.04
CA LYS A 150 15.48 5.57 16.68
C LYS A 150 16.61 5.95 15.72
N LEU A 151 17.82 5.41 15.94
CA LEU A 151 18.90 5.57 14.99
C LEU A 151 18.70 4.61 13.81
N PRO A 152 18.65 5.13 12.58
CA PRO A 152 18.43 4.32 11.39
C PRO A 152 19.71 3.65 10.86
N GLU A 153 19.54 2.43 10.37
CA GLU A 153 20.61 1.59 9.81
C GLU A 153 20.15 0.82 8.57
N ILE A 154 21.08 0.59 7.62
CA ILE A 154 20.92 -0.39 6.55
C ILE A 154 22.03 -1.43 6.73
N LEU A 155 21.63 -2.69 6.91
CA LEU A 155 22.52 -3.77 7.36
C LEU A 155 22.51 -4.92 6.37
N LYS A 156 23.69 -5.50 6.14
CA LYS A 156 23.82 -6.85 5.57
C LYS A 156 24.15 -7.80 6.72
N LEU A 157 23.40 -8.88 6.81
CA LEU A 157 23.36 -9.70 8.03
C LEU A 157 23.66 -11.15 7.72
N GLU A 158 24.51 -11.74 8.56
CA GLU A 158 24.79 -13.16 8.61
C GLU A 158 24.26 -13.74 9.93
N PHE A 159 23.80 -14.98 9.87
CA PHE A 159 23.25 -15.75 10.97
C PHE A 159 24.03 -17.06 11.13
N SER A 160 24.38 -17.36 12.38
CA SER A 160 24.94 -18.63 12.80
C SER A 160 24.20 -19.08 14.04
N GLY A 161 23.55 -20.24 13.97
CA GLY A 161 22.78 -20.80 15.06
C GLY A 161 23.32 -22.15 15.51
N ARG A 162 23.22 -22.44 16.80
CA ARG A 162 23.54 -23.74 17.40
C ARG A 162 22.47 -24.14 18.40
N LEU A 163 22.06 -25.40 18.34
CA LEU A 163 21.33 -26.07 19.41
C LEU A 163 22.34 -26.89 20.20
N ILE A 164 22.46 -26.63 21.50
CA ILE A 164 23.38 -27.30 22.41
C ILE A 164 22.59 -28.27 23.30
N ALA A 165 23.02 -29.53 23.33
CA ALA A 165 22.41 -30.58 24.14
C ALA A 165 22.98 -30.65 25.57
N PRO A 166 22.34 -31.40 26.49
CA PRO A 166 22.83 -31.54 27.87
C PRO A 166 24.26 -32.10 27.96
N ASP A 167 24.66 -32.94 27.01
CA ASP A 167 26.02 -33.50 26.90
C ASP A 167 27.05 -32.51 26.33
N ARG A 168 26.65 -31.27 26.07
CA ARG A 168 27.44 -30.17 25.47
C ARG A 168 27.86 -30.39 24.02
N SER A 169 27.37 -31.44 23.36
CA SER A 169 27.39 -31.51 21.90
C SER A 169 26.51 -30.39 21.32
N TYR A 170 26.73 -30.03 20.06
CA TYR A 170 25.86 -29.08 19.38
C TYR A 170 25.64 -29.46 17.93
N TYR A 171 24.53 -28.98 17.38
CA TYR A 171 24.22 -29.08 15.95
C TYR A 171 23.73 -27.74 15.39
N THR A 172 23.90 -27.56 14.09
CA THR A 172 23.59 -26.31 13.41
C THR A 172 22.09 -26.02 13.40
N VAL A 173 21.74 -24.79 13.81
CA VAL A 173 20.43 -24.18 13.56
C VAL A 173 20.56 -23.26 12.37
N GLU A 174 19.74 -23.49 11.34
CA GLU A 174 19.85 -22.79 10.05
C GLU A 174 18.87 -21.61 9.92
N GLY A 175 17.81 -21.58 10.73
CA GLY A 175 16.97 -20.37 10.80
C GLY A 175 15.84 -20.43 11.80
N VAL A 176 15.31 -19.24 12.11
CA VAL A 176 14.10 -19.05 12.90
C VAL A 176 12.98 -18.61 11.96
N ASN A 177 11.84 -19.30 11.99
CA ASN A 177 10.64 -19.01 11.21
C ASN A 177 10.92 -18.90 9.69
N LYS A 178 11.69 -19.85 9.15
CA LYS A 178 12.06 -19.92 7.73
C LYS A 178 11.50 -21.15 7.07
N ILE A 179 11.09 -20.99 5.81
CA ILE A 179 10.75 -22.10 4.93
C ILE A 179 11.91 -22.33 3.96
N ARG A 180 12.23 -23.61 3.76
CA ARG A 180 13.32 -24.09 2.90
C ARG A 180 12.91 -25.31 2.09
N ASN A 181 13.69 -25.57 1.05
CA ASN A 181 13.58 -26.78 0.24
C ASN A 181 14.26 -27.99 0.89
N SER A 182 15.15 -27.76 1.87
CA SER A 182 15.81 -28.80 2.66
C SER A 182 15.74 -28.44 4.13
N TYR A 183 15.52 -29.46 4.96
CA TYR A 183 15.48 -29.35 6.42
C TYR A 183 16.53 -30.26 7.07
N ASN A 184 17.65 -30.58 6.39
CA ASN A 184 18.71 -31.42 6.97
C ASN A 184 19.33 -30.84 8.26
N ASN A 185 19.24 -29.52 8.43
CA ASN A 185 19.61 -28.82 9.66
C ASN A 185 18.38 -28.47 10.50
N ILE A 186 18.62 -27.96 11.71
CA ILE A 186 17.54 -27.63 12.65
C ILE A 186 16.98 -26.25 12.33
N PHE A 187 15.65 -26.15 12.31
CA PHE A 187 14.91 -24.90 12.20
C PHE A 187 14.07 -24.70 13.45
N VAL A 188 13.99 -23.45 13.91
CA VAL A 188 13.20 -23.07 15.09
C VAL A 188 11.93 -22.40 14.62
N TYR A 189 10.78 -22.91 15.06
CA TYR A 189 9.47 -22.29 14.82
C TYR A 189 8.88 -21.78 16.12
N THR A 190 8.59 -20.49 16.15
CA THR A 190 8.02 -19.77 17.30
C THR A 190 6.58 -19.35 17.00
N PRO A 191 5.79 -18.89 17.99
CA PRO A 191 4.40 -18.52 17.80
C PRO A 191 4.18 -17.45 16.72
N GLU A 192 5.18 -16.63 16.45
CA GLU A 192 5.13 -15.62 15.38
C GLU A 192 5.11 -16.22 13.97
N PHE A 193 5.52 -17.48 13.80
CA PHE A 193 5.31 -18.19 12.55
C PHE A 193 3.82 -18.45 12.31
N GLY A 194 3.07 -18.79 13.34
CA GLY A 194 1.66 -19.18 13.26
C GLY A 194 1.36 -20.37 14.17
N THR A 195 0.21 -21.01 13.97
CA THR A 195 -0.27 -22.07 14.87
C THR A 195 0.37 -23.45 14.63
N THR A 196 0.93 -23.69 13.45
CA THR A 196 1.54 -24.99 13.09
C THR A 196 2.82 -24.82 12.28
N THR A 197 3.75 -25.77 12.41
CA THR A 197 4.97 -25.84 11.58
C THR A 197 4.67 -26.05 10.10
N PRO A 198 5.63 -25.81 9.19
CA PRO A 198 5.48 -26.14 7.77
C PRO A 198 5.19 -27.62 7.52
N LYS A 199 4.47 -27.89 6.44
CA LYS A 199 4.18 -29.24 5.98
C LYS A 199 5.47 -29.94 5.51
N PRO A 200 5.59 -31.26 5.74
CA PRO A 200 6.59 -32.07 5.05
C PRO A 200 6.45 -31.90 3.54
N GLY A 201 7.53 -31.52 2.86
CA GLY A 201 7.59 -31.53 1.40
C GLY A 201 7.84 -32.93 0.86
N GLU A 202 7.60 -33.15 -0.44
CA GLU A 202 7.83 -34.45 -1.10
C GLU A 202 9.29 -34.96 -0.96
N GLY A 203 10.25 -34.07 -0.70
CA GLY A 203 11.66 -34.41 -0.47
C GLY A 203 12.07 -34.73 0.98
N ALA A 204 11.16 -34.61 1.97
CA ALA A 204 11.48 -34.87 3.39
C ALA A 204 10.26 -35.44 4.17
N PRO A 205 9.76 -36.64 3.82
CA PRO A 205 8.55 -37.21 4.44
C PRO A 205 8.68 -37.53 5.93
N ASN A 206 9.91 -37.66 6.44
CA ASN A 206 10.20 -38.05 7.83
C ASN A 206 10.81 -36.89 8.65
N LEU A 207 10.17 -35.73 8.61
CA LEU A 207 10.53 -34.63 9.51
C LEU A 207 10.33 -35.05 10.97
N THR A 208 11.33 -34.78 11.82
CA THR A 208 11.23 -34.86 13.27
C THR A 208 10.92 -33.48 13.83
N PHE A 209 9.97 -33.43 14.77
CA PHE A 209 9.61 -32.24 15.50
C PHE A 209 9.84 -32.48 16.98
N ALA A 210 10.55 -31.57 17.65
CA ALA A 210 10.68 -31.56 19.10
C ALA A 210 10.00 -30.31 19.65
N THR A 211 8.92 -30.51 20.41
CA THR A 211 8.18 -29.40 21.04
C THR A 211 8.87 -29.01 22.34
N VAL A 212 9.05 -27.72 22.54
CA VAL A 212 9.77 -27.15 23.69
C VAL A 212 8.85 -26.19 24.44
N LYS A 213 8.80 -26.34 25.77
CA LYS A 213 8.14 -25.42 26.71
C LYS A 213 9.01 -25.23 27.94
N ASP A 214 9.01 -24.03 28.50
CA ASP A 214 9.82 -23.69 29.68
C ASP A 214 11.29 -24.15 29.54
N ASN A 215 11.84 -23.93 28.33
CA ASN A 215 13.18 -24.32 27.94
C ASN A 215 13.49 -25.83 28.00
N ARG A 216 12.47 -26.70 27.96
CA ARG A 216 12.60 -28.17 27.99
C ARG A 216 11.82 -28.84 26.87
N ILE A 217 12.35 -29.96 26.39
CA ILE A 217 11.66 -30.82 25.42
C ILE A 217 10.47 -31.48 26.11
N VAL A 218 9.26 -31.30 25.57
CA VAL A 218 8.03 -31.89 26.13
C VAL A 218 7.45 -33.02 25.27
N SER A 219 7.76 -33.04 23.97
CA SER A 219 7.32 -34.11 23.08
C SER A 219 8.16 -34.20 21.81
N PHE A 220 8.15 -35.39 21.20
CA PHE A 220 8.64 -35.62 19.84
C PHE A 220 7.50 -36.13 18.96
N SER A 221 7.51 -35.74 17.68
CA SER A 221 6.62 -36.29 16.65
C SER A 221 7.36 -36.43 15.32
N GLU A 222 6.83 -37.26 14.42
CA GLU A 222 7.42 -37.48 13.09
C GLU A 222 6.35 -37.43 11.97
N GLY A 223 6.76 -36.92 10.80
CA GLY A 223 6.00 -37.03 9.54
C GLY A 223 4.70 -36.24 9.45
N LYS A 224 4.32 -35.48 10.48
CA LYS A 224 3.12 -34.63 10.51
C LYS A 224 3.48 -33.25 11.06
N THR A 225 2.85 -32.21 10.53
CA THR A 225 2.95 -30.85 11.10
C THR A 225 2.63 -30.88 12.59
N THR A 226 3.34 -30.05 13.36
CA THR A 226 3.16 -29.96 14.81
C THR A 226 2.60 -28.58 15.19
N GLU A 227 1.72 -28.54 16.19
CA GLU A 227 1.24 -27.29 16.76
C GLU A 227 2.37 -26.55 17.46
N ILE A 228 2.48 -25.25 17.22
CA ILE A 228 3.46 -24.40 17.87
C ILE A 228 2.82 -23.85 19.16
N PRO A 229 3.34 -24.18 20.35
CA PRO A 229 2.73 -23.72 21.59
C PRO A 229 2.93 -22.21 21.77
N LYS A 230 1.90 -21.51 22.27
CA LYS A 230 1.94 -20.05 22.51
C LYS A 230 3.07 -19.61 23.46
N ASP A 231 3.44 -20.49 24.38
CA ASP A 231 4.43 -20.34 25.44
C ASP A 231 5.72 -21.13 25.16
N GLY A 232 5.95 -21.52 23.90
CA GLY A 232 7.04 -22.42 23.54
C GLY A 232 7.53 -22.25 22.10
N LEU A 233 8.24 -23.26 21.61
CA LEU A 233 8.73 -23.35 20.24
C LEU A 233 8.75 -24.80 19.77
N VAL A 234 8.96 -25.00 18.47
CA VAL A 234 9.19 -26.31 17.87
C VAL A 234 10.53 -26.31 17.15
N LEU A 235 11.38 -27.28 17.47
CA LEU A 235 12.57 -27.61 16.70
C LEU A 235 12.17 -28.59 15.60
N MET A 236 12.48 -28.28 14.35
CA MET A 236 12.10 -29.11 13.20
C MET A 236 13.35 -29.42 12.39
N ALA A 237 13.54 -30.69 12.07
CA ALA A 237 14.67 -31.15 11.28
C ALA A 237 14.36 -32.44 10.52
N TRP A 238 15.18 -32.73 9.52
CA TRP A 238 15.28 -33.97 8.77
C TRP A 238 16.75 -34.42 8.75
N GLY A 239 17.04 -35.61 8.23
CA GLY A 239 18.41 -36.12 8.06
C GLY A 239 19.22 -36.09 9.36
N ASP A 240 20.43 -35.56 9.27
CA ASP A 240 21.39 -35.51 10.38
C ASP A 240 20.89 -34.63 11.55
N GLY A 241 20.18 -33.54 11.28
CA GLY A 241 19.57 -32.71 12.33
C GLY A 241 18.47 -33.47 13.08
N ALA A 242 17.67 -34.28 12.38
CA ALA A 242 16.68 -35.14 13.02
C ALA A 242 17.33 -36.27 13.84
N ASN A 243 18.41 -36.86 13.33
CA ASN A 243 19.18 -37.85 14.08
C ASN A 243 19.76 -37.22 15.35
N TYR A 244 20.35 -36.03 15.25
CA TYR A 244 20.89 -35.30 16.39
C TYR A 244 19.83 -35.04 17.47
N LEU A 245 18.63 -34.55 17.08
CA LEU A 245 17.52 -34.35 18.00
C LEU A 245 17.12 -35.65 18.73
N LYS A 246 17.13 -36.79 18.04
CA LYS A 246 16.71 -38.09 18.59
C LYS A 246 17.78 -38.77 19.45
N THR A 247 19.06 -38.52 19.19
CA THR A 247 20.16 -39.18 19.91
C THR A 247 20.68 -38.39 21.10
N HIS A 248 20.56 -37.06 21.08
CA HIS A 248 21.12 -36.19 22.13
C HIS A 248 20.08 -35.55 23.06
N PHE A 249 18.78 -35.77 22.83
CA PHE A 249 17.72 -35.25 23.69
C PHE A 249 16.68 -36.32 24.05
N SER A 250 16.19 -36.24 25.27
CA SER A 250 15.04 -36.96 25.82
C SER A 250 13.96 -35.98 26.28
N ILE A 251 12.73 -36.47 26.45
CA ILE A 251 11.66 -35.67 27.07
C ILE A 251 12.09 -35.26 28.48
N GLY A 252 11.94 -33.97 28.79
CA GLY A 252 12.38 -33.34 30.02
C GLY A 252 13.73 -32.66 29.92
N ASP A 253 14.54 -32.94 28.90
CA ASP A 253 15.87 -32.33 28.77
C ASP A 253 15.78 -30.83 28.48
N PRO A 254 16.66 -30.01 29.09
CA PRO A 254 16.77 -28.60 28.75
C PRO A 254 17.37 -28.42 27.37
N ILE A 255 17.02 -27.33 26.70
CA ILE A 255 17.71 -26.88 25.48
C ILE A 255 18.52 -25.61 25.74
N GLU A 256 19.59 -25.40 24.97
CA GLU A 256 20.30 -24.12 24.91
C GLU A 256 20.42 -23.73 23.43
N LEU A 257 19.87 -22.57 23.07
CA LEU A 257 19.93 -22.01 21.72
C LEU A 257 20.91 -20.84 21.71
N ASP A 258 22.00 -21.00 20.98
CA ASP A 258 22.97 -19.93 20.69
C ASP A 258 22.68 -19.41 19.28
N LEU A 259 21.96 -18.29 19.20
CA LEU A 259 21.52 -17.66 17.95
C LEU A 259 22.29 -16.35 17.77
N LYS A 260 23.29 -16.36 16.88
CA LYS A 260 24.12 -15.18 16.62
C LYS A 260 23.78 -14.55 15.27
N ILE A 261 23.56 -13.25 15.26
CA ILE A 261 23.46 -12.43 14.05
C ILE A 261 24.63 -11.43 14.03
N THR A 262 25.26 -11.23 12.86
CA THR A 262 26.38 -10.32 12.65
C THR A 262 26.04 -9.34 11.51
N PRO A 263 26.21 -8.02 11.69
CA PRO A 263 26.62 -7.32 12.92
C PRO A 263 25.62 -7.50 14.08
N ASP A 264 26.04 -7.12 15.28
CA ASP A 264 25.22 -7.25 16.49
C ASP A 264 23.89 -6.50 16.34
N ILE A 265 22.81 -7.16 16.75
CA ILE A 265 21.43 -6.67 16.64
C ILE A 265 20.83 -6.35 18.01
N SER A 266 21.59 -6.47 19.10
CA SER A 266 21.07 -6.35 20.47
C SER A 266 20.39 -5.01 20.77
N ASN A 267 20.81 -3.93 20.10
CA ASN A 267 20.23 -2.60 20.24
C ASN A 267 19.14 -2.28 19.19
N LEU A 268 18.83 -3.21 18.28
CA LEU A 268 17.81 -2.98 17.25
C LEU A 268 16.42 -3.24 17.83
N LYS A 269 15.57 -2.21 17.76
CA LYS A 269 14.15 -2.35 18.06
C LYS A 269 13.39 -2.95 16.88
N MET A 270 13.70 -2.45 15.68
CA MET A 270 13.03 -2.82 14.44
C MET A 270 14.09 -3.26 13.45
N LEU A 271 13.79 -4.33 12.70
CA LEU A 271 14.57 -4.74 11.55
C LEU A 271 13.64 -5.39 10.54
N LEU A 272 13.75 -5.02 9.26
CA LEU A 272 12.98 -5.61 8.17
C LEU A 272 13.89 -5.93 6.99
N GLY A 273 13.81 -7.15 6.48
CA GLY A 273 14.42 -7.54 5.23
C GLY A 273 13.93 -6.70 4.04
N GLY A 274 14.83 -6.46 3.10
CA GLY A 274 14.52 -5.87 1.81
C GLY A 274 15.40 -6.48 0.74
N GLY A 275 15.67 -5.72 -0.32
CA GLY A 275 16.45 -6.16 -1.46
C GLY A 275 17.75 -5.39 -1.60
N ALA A 276 17.92 -4.75 -2.76
CA ALA A 276 19.10 -3.97 -3.06
C ALA A 276 19.09 -2.63 -2.32
N VAL A 277 20.29 -2.20 -1.90
CA VAL A 277 20.54 -0.81 -1.53
C VAL A 277 20.40 0.06 -2.79
N LEU A 278 19.48 1.02 -2.75
CA LEU A 278 19.19 1.95 -3.84
C LEU A 278 20.08 3.20 -3.76
N VAL A 279 20.31 3.69 -2.55
CA VAL A 279 21.20 4.83 -2.28
C VAL A 279 22.11 4.44 -1.13
N ASP A 280 23.40 4.65 -1.32
CA ASP A 280 24.44 4.43 -0.31
C ASP A 280 25.31 5.69 -0.19
N ASN A 281 25.27 6.31 0.98
CA ASN A 281 26.01 7.54 1.29
C ASN A 281 25.82 8.66 0.25
N GLY A 282 24.56 8.88 -0.16
CA GLY A 282 24.17 9.89 -1.13
C GLY A 282 24.46 9.53 -2.59
N ASN A 283 24.91 8.30 -2.87
CA ASN A 283 25.25 7.84 -4.20
C ASN A 283 24.40 6.63 -4.59
N ILE A 284 23.99 6.57 -5.87
CA ILE A 284 23.33 5.38 -6.42
C ILE A 284 24.43 4.35 -6.76
N PRO A 285 24.36 3.10 -6.26
CA PRO A 285 25.31 2.06 -6.61
C PRO A 285 25.38 1.83 -8.13
N LYS A 286 26.58 1.59 -8.67
CA LYS A 286 26.76 1.29 -10.11
C LYS A 286 26.01 0.04 -10.56
N VAL A 287 25.88 -0.92 -9.65
CA VAL A 287 25.16 -2.19 -9.84
C VAL A 287 24.39 -2.47 -8.57
N PHE A 288 23.10 -2.79 -8.70
CA PHE A 288 22.28 -3.25 -7.59
C PHE A 288 22.59 -4.71 -7.28
N SER A 289 22.87 -5.03 -6.01
CA SER A 289 23.19 -6.38 -5.55
C SER A 289 22.04 -7.36 -5.76
N HIS A 290 20.80 -6.88 -5.64
CA HIS A 290 19.58 -7.60 -6.00
C HIS A 290 18.85 -6.85 -7.12
N ASN A 291 19.17 -7.19 -8.37
CA ASN A 291 18.68 -6.50 -9.55
C ASN A 291 17.34 -7.08 -10.06
N ILE A 292 16.31 -6.24 -10.11
CA ILE A 292 14.97 -6.55 -10.60
C ILE A 292 14.70 -5.66 -11.82
N LEU A 293 14.82 -6.26 -13.00
CA LEU A 293 14.69 -5.57 -14.28
C LEU A 293 13.27 -5.06 -14.53
N GLY A 294 13.17 -4.06 -15.41
CA GLY A 294 11.90 -3.55 -15.90
C GLY A 294 11.18 -2.59 -14.95
N THR A 295 10.10 -2.03 -15.48
CA THR A 295 9.28 -1.01 -14.84
C THR A 295 8.14 -1.67 -14.08
N HIS A 296 8.09 -1.47 -12.76
CA HIS A 296 7.12 -2.11 -11.88
C HIS A 296 6.60 -1.12 -10.84
N PRO A 297 5.46 -1.42 -10.19
CA PRO A 297 5.18 -0.84 -8.89
C PRO A 297 6.36 -1.13 -7.94
N ARG A 298 6.79 -0.14 -7.17
CA ARG A 298 7.96 -0.24 -6.29
C ARG A 298 7.62 0.31 -4.92
N THR A 299 8.22 -0.30 -3.90
CA THR A 299 8.26 0.25 -2.55
C THR A 299 9.72 0.41 -2.13
N ALA A 300 10.05 1.54 -1.52
CA ALA A 300 11.36 1.78 -0.94
C ALA A 300 11.25 2.55 0.36
N ILE A 301 12.30 2.46 1.15
CA ILE A 301 12.42 3.13 2.43
C ILE A 301 13.86 3.63 2.59
N GLY A 302 14.04 4.80 3.15
CA GLY A 302 15.36 5.42 3.30
C GLY A 302 15.39 6.49 4.37
N PHE A 303 16.57 7.08 4.56
CA PHE A 303 16.84 8.01 5.63
C PHE A 303 17.62 9.21 5.12
N THR A 304 17.36 10.38 5.70
CA THR A 304 18.16 11.59 5.46
C THR A 304 19.55 11.48 6.08
N ALA A 305 20.50 12.29 5.59
CA ALA A 305 21.90 12.27 6.04
C ALA A 305 22.06 12.60 7.54
N ASP A 306 21.19 13.46 8.07
CA ASP A 306 21.12 13.82 9.49
C ASP A 306 20.46 12.75 10.36
N LYS A 307 19.95 11.66 9.77
CA LYS A 307 19.24 10.56 10.42
C LYS A 307 17.93 10.96 11.12
N LYS A 308 17.42 12.16 10.87
CA LYS A 308 16.21 12.70 11.53
C LYS A 308 14.92 12.32 10.83
N THR A 309 14.97 12.04 9.53
CA THR A 309 13.78 11.71 8.73
C THR A 309 13.91 10.35 8.08
N MET A 310 12.90 9.52 8.30
CA MET A 310 12.65 8.32 7.50
C MET A 310 11.68 8.67 6.36
N ILE A 311 12.02 8.25 5.16
CA ILE A 311 11.25 8.45 3.92
C ILE A 311 10.79 7.09 3.44
N MET A 312 9.48 6.89 3.31
CA MET A 312 8.88 5.71 2.70
C MET A 312 8.20 6.13 1.40
N ALA A 313 8.47 5.43 0.31
CA ALA A 313 7.89 5.75 -0.99
C ALA A 313 7.27 4.50 -1.62
N VAL A 314 6.04 4.64 -2.11
CA VAL A 314 5.31 3.65 -2.90
C VAL A 314 4.96 4.26 -4.25
N VAL A 315 5.35 3.59 -5.32
CA VAL A 315 5.09 3.99 -6.70
C VAL A 315 4.12 3.00 -7.30
N ASP A 316 2.96 3.47 -7.76
CA ASP A 316 2.02 2.63 -8.49
C ASP A 316 2.61 2.20 -9.84
N GLY A 317 2.14 1.10 -10.43
CA GLY A 317 2.64 0.64 -11.72
C GLY A 317 1.70 -0.33 -12.42
N ARG A 318 2.05 -0.71 -13.66
CA ARG A 318 1.27 -1.63 -14.51
C ARG A 318 -0.17 -1.14 -14.79
N GLN A 319 -0.37 0.17 -14.81
CA GLN A 319 -1.68 0.78 -15.02
C GLN A 319 -1.56 2.03 -15.91
N ALA A 320 -2.60 2.38 -16.65
CA ALA A 320 -2.57 3.55 -17.55
C ALA A 320 -2.24 4.87 -16.81
N LYS A 321 -2.63 4.96 -15.53
CA LYS A 321 -2.39 6.12 -14.66
C LYS A 321 -1.01 6.11 -13.97
N SER A 322 -0.24 5.04 -14.09
CA SER A 322 1.13 4.95 -13.56
C SER A 322 1.87 3.77 -14.19
N ARG A 323 2.95 4.05 -14.94
CA ARG A 323 3.75 3.01 -15.60
C ARG A 323 4.56 2.15 -14.62
N GLY A 324 4.88 2.70 -13.43
CA GLY A 324 5.83 2.12 -12.47
C GLY A 324 7.23 2.69 -12.66
N MET A 325 8.21 2.19 -11.92
CA MET A 325 9.61 2.59 -12.05
C MET A 325 10.53 1.37 -12.17
N SER A 326 11.61 1.53 -12.93
CA SER A 326 12.81 0.72 -12.81
C SER A 326 13.48 0.95 -11.46
N GLN A 327 14.38 0.06 -11.03
CA GLN A 327 15.15 0.28 -9.79
C GLN A 327 16.02 1.54 -9.87
N GLN A 328 16.55 1.86 -11.06
CA GLN A 328 17.35 3.07 -11.26
C GLN A 328 16.52 4.34 -11.06
N GLU A 329 15.32 4.40 -11.64
CA GLU A 329 14.38 5.51 -11.45
C GLU A 329 13.94 5.60 -9.97
N MET A 330 13.71 4.47 -9.30
CA MET A 330 13.38 4.45 -7.88
C MET A 330 14.53 4.97 -7.01
N ALA A 331 15.78 4.62 -7.33
CA ALA A 331 16.96 5.15 -6.64
C ALA A 331 17.10 6.66 -6.85
N GLN A 332 16.88 7.15 -8.07
CA GLN A 332 16.87 8.58 -8.38
C GLN A 332 15.76 9.32 -7.65
N LEU A 333 14.55 8.73 -7.59
CA LEU A 333 13.44 9.27 -6.80
C LEU A 333 13.85 9.39 -5.33
N MET A 334 14.30 8.32 -4.69
CA MET A 334 14.70 8.34 -3.27
C MET A 334 15.78 9.39 -3.00
N LEU A 335 16.80 9.49 -3.88
CA LEU A 335 17.82 10.52 -3.78
C LEU A 335 17.24 11.94 -3.87
N SER A 336 16.34 12.18 -4.85
CA SER A 336 15.65 13.48 -5.02
C SER A 336 14.72 13.84 -3.85
N LEU A 337 14.19 12.83 -3.14
CA LEU A 337 13.38 13.03 -1.95
C LEU A 337 14.22 13.35 -0.70
N GLY A 338 15.55 13.27 -0.82
CA GLY A 338 16.52 13.59 0.23
C GLY A 338 17.11 12.37 0.94
N ALA A 339 16.84 11.15 0.46
CA ALA A 339 17.42 9.96 1.06
C ALA A 339 18.94 9.91 0.82
N TYR A 340 19.69 9.83 1.90
CA TYR A 340 21.14 9.60 1.90
C TYR A 340 21.47 8.11 1.89
N ASN A 341 20.63 7.29 2.51
CA ASN A 341 20.63 5.84 2.35
C ASN A 341 19.21 5.38 2.03
N ALA A 342 19.04 4.41 1.14
CA ALA A 342 17.73 3.85 0.79
C ALA A 342 17.82 2.39 0.40
N LEU A 343 16.78 1.63 0.72
CA LEU A 343 16.62 0.21 0.45
C LEU A 343 15.36 -0.03 -0.38
N ASN A 344 15.46 -0.86 -1.40
CA ASN A 344 14.30 -1.36 -2.14
C ASN A 344 13.60 -2.47 -1.34
N LEU A 345 12.28 -2.41 -1.20
CA LEU A 345 11.45 -3.47 -0.59
C LEU A 345 10.75 -4.31 -1.66
N ASP A 346 9.90 -5.26 -1.25
CA ASP A 346 9.10 -6.01 -2.22
C ASP A 346 8.18 -5.07 -3.02
N GLY A 347 8.00 -5.39 -4.30
CA GLY A 347 7.31 -4.54 -5.26
C GLY A 347 6.15 -5.25 -5.96
N GLY A 348 5.80 -4.79 -7.16
CA GLY A 348 4.70 -5.38 -7.93
C GLY A 348 3.37 -5.30 -7.17
N GLY A 349 2.57 -6.36 -7.20
CA GLY A 349 1.26 -6.40 -6.52
C GLY A 349 1.33 -6.22 -5.00
N SER A 350 2.51 -6.37 -4.39
CA SER A 350 2.73 -6.12 -2.96
C SER A 350 2.78 -4.62 -2.63
N SER A 351 3.09 -3.75 -3.61
CA SER A 351 3.30 -2.30 -3.40
C SER A 351 2.03 -1.63 -2.92
N THR A 352 1.98 -1.38 -1.61
CA THR A 352 0.79 -0.85 -0.94
C THR A 352 1.23 0.15 0.12
N MET A 353 0.54 1.30 0.19
CA MET A 353 0.63 2.27 1.26
C MET A 353 -0.75 2.46 1.89
N VAL A 354 -0.78 2.39 3.21
CA VAL A 354 -1.97 2.66 4.03
C VAL A 354 -1.68 3.87 4.88
N VAL A 355 -2.60 4.83 4.93
CA VAL A 355 -2.48 6.04 5.76
C VAL A 355 -3.85 6.36 6.36
N ARG A 356 -3.86 6.97 7.54
CA ARG A 356 -5.03 7.67 8.09
C ARG A 356 -5.08 9.06 7.47
N PRO A 357 -6.02 9.33 6.55
CA PRO A 357 -6.16 10.65 5.95
C PRO A 357 -6.49 11.69 6.99
N PHE A 358 -6.09 12.94 6.73
CA PHE A 358 -6.36 14.01 7.66
C PHE A 358 -7.86 14.22 7.88
N GLY A 359 -8.31 14.10 9.14
CA GLY A 359 -9.71 14.21 9.53
C GLY A 359 -10.49 12.89 9.50
N GLU A 360 -9.84 11.76 9.20
CA GLU A 360 -10.45 10.44 9.31
C GLU A 360 -9.92 9.69 10.54
N THR A 361 -10.73 8.81 11.11
CA THR A 361 -10.35 7.99 12.27
C THR A 361 -9.66 6.68 11.88
N GLN A 362 -9.91 6.19 10.67
CA GLN A 362 -9.40 4.91 10.19
C GLN A 362 -8.32 5.09 9.12
N ALA A 363 -7.31 4.24 9.16
CA ALA A 363 -6.35 4.12 8.07
C ALA A 363 -6.97 3.36 6.89
N LYS A 364 -6.61 3.79 5.67
CA LYS A 364 -7.06 3.20 4.41
C LYS A 364 -5.94 3.14 3.39
N VAL A 365 -6.10 2.25 2.40
CA VAL A 365 -5.21 2.18 1.24
C VAL A 365 -5.30 3.50 0.46
N ILE A 366 -4.16 4.14 0.21
CA ILE A 366 -4.11 5.46 -0.44
C ILE A 366 -3.59 5.39 -1.88
N ASN A 367 -2.83 4.35 -2.21
CA ASN A 367 -2.32 4.10 -3.55
C ASN A 367 -3.26 3.15 -4.33
N ASN A 368 -2.96 2.87 -5.61
CA ASN A 368 -3.73 1.92 -6.41
C ASN A 368 -2.94 0.62 -6.63
N PRO A 369 -3.25 -0.47 -5.90
CA PRO A 369 -2.59 -1.77 -6.09
C PRO A 369 -2.72 -2.28 -7.52
N SER A 370 -1.61 -2.76 -8.09
CA SER A 370 -1.54 -3.11 -9.53
C SER A 370 -2.40 -4.31 -9.93
N GLU A 371 -2.86 -5.12 -8.98
CA GLU A 371 -3.70 -6.31 -9.20
C GLU A 371 -5.20 -5.99 -9.00
N GLY A 372 -5.56 -4.71 -8.87
CA GLY A 372 -6.94 -4.25 -8.59
C GLY A 372 -7.37 -4.45 -7.13
N VAL A 373 -6.70 -5.34 -6.41
CA VAL A 373 -6.83 -5.57 -4.96
C VAL A 373 -5.46 -5.61 -4.30
N GLN A 374 -5.43 -5.43 -2.98
CA GLN A 374 -4.20 -5.60 -2.20
C GLN A 374 -3.74 -7.06 -2.27
N ARG A 375 -2.46 -7.29 -2.60
CA ARG A 375 -1.85 -8.60 -2.41
C ARG A 375 -1.68 -8.87 -0.92
N LEU A 376 -1.92 -10.12 -0.52
CA LEU A 376 -1.64 -10.58 0.83
C LEU A 376 -0.13 -10.77 1.02
N ILE A 377 0.41 -10.23 2.11
CA ILE A 377 1.85 -10.23 2.47
C ILE A 377 2.04 -10.75 3.91
N PRO A 378 3.22 -11.31 4.27
CA PRO A 378 3.43 -11.84 5.62
C PRO A 378 3.89 -10.78 6.64
N ASN A 379 4.54 -9.71 6.19
CA ASN A 379 5.04 -8.65 7.05
C ASN A 379 5.02 -7.27 6.37
N ALA A 380 5.14 -6.23 7.20
CA ALA A 380 5.07 -4.83 6.79
C ALA A 380 5.80 -3.93 7.79
N VAL A 381 5.92 -2.64 7.46
CA VAL A 381 6.30 -1.57 8.40
C VAL A 381 5.06 -0.79 8.81
N GLY A 382 4.84 -0.64 10.11
CA GLY A 382 3.78 0.17 10.69
C GLY A 382 4.32 1.43 11.35
N ILE A 383 3.55 2.52 11.27
CA ILE A 383 3.80 3.79 11.96
C ILE A 383 2.69 3.99 12.99
N PHE A 384 3.06 4.23 14.24
CA PHE A 384 2.15 4.36 15.37
C PHE A 384 2.19 5.79 15.90
N SER A 385 1.00 6.34 16.18
CA SER A 385 0.88 7.59 16.92
C SER A 385 0.85 7.29 18.42
N LYS A 386 1.69 7.98 19.18
CA LYS A 386 1.75 7.96 20.65
C LYS A 386 1.12 9.21 21.27
N ALA A 387 0.74 10.19 20.45
CA ALA A 387 0.17 11.45 20.94
C ALA A 387 -1.21 11.22 21.56
N PRO A 388 -1.43 11.56 22.84
CA PRO A 388 -2.78 11.58 23.40
C PRO A 388 -3.61 12.68 22.73
N VAL A 389 -4.94 12.54 22.79
CA VAL A 389 -5.85 13.60 22.34
C VAL A 389 -5.71 14.80 23.28
N GLY A 390 -5.33 15.95 22.72
CA GLY A 390 -5.20 17.22 23.42
C GLY A 390 -6.38 18.18 23.20
N ASP A 391 -6.13 19.45 23.50
CA ASP A 391 -7.10 20.54 23.28
C ASP A 391 -7.25 20.87 21.79
N ILE A 392 -8.40 21.46 21.41
CA ILE A 392 -8.63 21.90 20.05
C ILE A 392 -7.59 22.97 19.68
N TYR A 393 -6.80 22.66 18.66
CA TYR A 393 -5.78 23.54 18.08
C TYR A 393 -6.27 24.17 16.78
N GLY A 394 -7.00 23.40 15.95
CA GLY A 394 -7.47 23.85 14.65
C GLY A 394 -8.80 23.21 14.22
N LEU A 395 -9.36 23.77 13.14
CA LEU A 395 -10.56 23.25 12.49
C LEU A 395 -10.26 22.97 11.01
N LYS A 396 -10.85 21.91 10.47
CA LYS A 396 -10.87 21.61 9.02
C LYS A 396 -12.31 21.67 8.55
N ILE A 397 -12.61 22.61 7.64
CA ILE A 397 -13.93 22.69 7.01
C ILE A 397 -14.08 21.55 6.01
N THR A 398 -15.21 20.87 6.05
CA THR A 398 -15.58 19.78 5.13
C THR A 398 -16.94 20.05 4.49
N ALA A 399 -17.13 19.51 3.28
CA ALA A 399 -18.39 19.56 2.55
C ALA A 399 -18.40 18.44 1.50
N SER A 400 -19.59 18.08 0.98
CA SER A 400 -19.71 17.13 -0.15
C SER A 400 -19.07 17.67 -1.44
N SER A 401 -18.99 19.00 -1.58
CA SER A 401 -18.20 19.68 -2.60
C SER A 401 -18.02 21.16 -2.24
N PHE A 402 -16.88 21.73 -2.62
CA PHE A 402 -16.64 23.17 -2.57
C PHE A 402 -17.07 23.90 -3.86
N ASN A 403 -17.55 23.16 -4.86
CA ASN A 403 -18.36 23.72 -5.94
C ASN A 403 -19.84 23.63 -5.54
N ILE A 404 -20.55 24.74 -5.71
CA ILE A 404 -21.93 24.90 -5.27
C ILE A 404 -22.74 25.45 -6.44
N ALA A 405 -23.87 24.84 -6.76
CA ALA A 405 -24.71 25.34 -7.84
C ALA A 405 -25.37 26.66 -7.41
N LYS A 406 -25.50 27.61 -8.35
CA LYS A 406 -26.19 28.87 -8.06
C LYS A 406 -27.67 28.57 -7.77
N GLY A 407 -28.19 29.09 -6.66
CA GLY A 407 -29.54 28.84 -6.18
C GLY A 407 -29.73 27.56 -5.37
N SER A 408 -28.66 26.82 -5.08
CA SER A 408 -28.70 25.57 -4.31
C SER A 408 -28.21 25.73 -2.88
N HIS A 409 -28.35 24.65 -2.10
CA HIS A 409 -27.85 24.53 -0.75
C HIS A 409 -26.53 23.74 -0.73
N ARG A 410 -25.71 23.99 0.29
CA ARG A 410 -24.59 23.11 0.65
C ARG A 410 -24.43 23.05 2.16
N ALA A 411 -24.48 21.85 2.72
CA ALA A 411 -24.10 21.63 4.11
C ALA A 411 -22.58 21.64 4.25
N PHE A 412 -22.11 22.36 5.26
CA PHE A 412 -20.72 22.35 5.70
C PHE A 412 -20.62 21.70 7.07
N ASP A 413 -19.46 21.13 7.36
CA ASP A 413 -19.13 20.65 8.70
C ASP A 413 -17.68 21.02 9.03
N VAL A 414 -17.28 20.82 10.28
CA VAL A 414 -15.91 21.01 10.73
C VAL A 414 -15.42 19.82 11.52
N ILE A 415 -14.18 19.44 11.24
CA ILE A 415 -13.42 18.52 12.08
C ILE A 415 -12.50 19.35 12.95
N ALA A 416 -12.64 19.23 14.27
CA ALA A 416 -11.70 19.81 15.22
C ALA A 416 -10.53 18.85 15.46
N TYR A 417 -9.32 19.41 15.55
CA TYR A 417 -8.11 18.63 15.77
C TYR A 417 -7.15 19.33 16.73
N ASP A 418 -6.32 18.56 17.43
CA ASP A 418 -5.27 19.03 18.33
C ASP A 418 -3.95 19.32 17.58
N GLU A 419 -2.91 19.75 18.29
CA GLU A 419 -1.58 20.04 17.70
C GLU A 419 -0.91 18.83 17.04
N ASN A 420 -1.35 17.61 17.38
CA ASN A 420 -0.86 16.35 16.84
C ASN A 420 -1.81 15.74 15.79
N TYR A 421 -2.82 16.49 15.36
CA TYR A 421 -3.83 16.10 14.38
C TYR A 421 -4.72 14.93 14.83
N ASN A 422 -4.82 14.69 16.15
CA ASN A 422 -5.89 13.84 16.67
C ASN A 422 -7.23 14.56 16.55
N ILE A 423 -8.29 13.82 16.25
CA ILE A 423 -9.63 14.38 16.18
C ILE A 423 -10.14 14.62 17.61
N VAL A 424 -10.62 15.84 17.85
CA VAL A 424 -11.16 16.26 19.15
C VAL A 424 -12.68 16.37 19.03
N ASN A 425 -13.39 15.73 19.95
CA ASN A 425 -14.86 15.83 20.00
C ASN A 425 -15.29 17.18 20.59
N PHE A 426 -16.31 17.80 20.00
CA PHE A 426 -16.86 19.07 20.43
C PHE A 426 -18.33 19.21 20.00
N ASP A 427 -19.03 20.21 20.52
CA ASP A 427 -20.41 20.53 20.10
C ASP A 427 -20.38 21.40 18.84
N SER A 428 -20.71 20.81 17.68
CA SER A 428 -20.68 21.49 16.38
C SER A 428 -21.64 22.69 16.28
N ARG A 429 -22.66 22.77 17.15
CA ARG A 429 -23.58 23.92 17.21
C ARG A 429 -22.91 25.20 17.72
N GLN A 430 -21.73 25.10 18.32
CA GLN A 430 -20.95 26.25 18.77
C GLN A 430 -20.20 26.93 17.61
N VAL A 431 -20.17 26.31 16.43
CA VAL A 431 -19.46 26.83 15.25
C VAL A 431 -20.27 27.94 14.63
N LYS A 432 -19.64 29.10 14.45
CA LYS A 432 -20.20 30.23 13.71
C LYS A 432 -19.70 30.21 12.28
N TRP A 433 -20.64 30.22 11.34
CA TRP A 433 -20.37 30.19 9.90
C TRP A 433 -20.52 31.57 9.27
N ASN A 434 -19.64 31.92 8.35
CA ASN A 434 -19.71 33.14 7.56
C ASN A 434 -19.12 32.92 6.16
N VAL A 435 -19.41 33.84 5.22
CA VAL A 435 -18.82 33.87 3.89
C VAL A 435 -18.16 35.23 3.64
N SER A 436 -16.97 35.24 3.05
CA SER A 436 -16.17 36.47 2.90
C SER A 436 -16.72 37.47 1.87
N GLN A 437 -17.60 37.02 0.98
CA GLN A 437 -18.21 37.83 -0.08
C GLN A 437 -19.71 37.59 -0.09
N ASP A 438 -20.46 38.56 -0.61
CA ASP A 438 -21.92 38.49 -0.77
C ASP A 438 -22.33 37.55 -1.92
N LEU A 439 -21.99 36.26 -1.79
CA LEU A 439 -22.42 35.20 -2.71
C LEU A 439 -23.66 34.45 -2.22
N GLY A 440 -24.08 34.70 -0.98
CA GLY A 440 -25.13 33.98 -0.29
C GLY A 440 -25.02 34.19 1.22
N TYR A 441 -25.74 33.37 1.99
CA TYR A 441 -25.72 33.44 3.45
C TYR A 441 -25.77 32.05 4.07
N PHE A 442 -25.37 31.97 5.34
CA PHE A 442 -25.49 30.74 6.13
C PHE A 442 -26.79 30.75 6.94
N ASN A 443 -27.48 29.62 6.96
CA ASN A 443 -28.46 29.27 7.97
C ASN A 443 -27.90 28.05 8.71
N ASP A 444 -27.52 28.23 9.97
CA ASP A 444 -26.67 27.29 10.72
C ASP A 444 -25.41 26.90 9.92
N ASN A 445 -25.24 25.62 9.60
CA ASN A 445 -24.12 25.09 8.81
C ASN A 445 -24.45 24.93 7.32
N VAL A 446 -25.61 25.38 6.87
CA VAL A 446 -26.04 25.29 5.48
C VAL A 446 -25.84 26.62 4.78
N PHE A 447 -25.00 26.62 3.75
CA PHE A 447 -24.83 27.77 2.87
C PHE A 447 -25.90 27.77 1.78
N ILE A 448 -26.56 28.92 1.59
CA ILE A 448 -27.58 29.15 0.57
C ILE A 448 -26.96 30.06 -0.49
N ALA A 449 -26.64 29.50 -1.66
CA ALA A 449 -25.90 30.19 -2.71
C ALA A 449 -26.84 31.05 -3.58
N GLN A 450 -26.56 32.34 -3.69
CA GLN A 450 -27.40 33.31 -4.42
C GLN A 450 -26.70 33.91 -5.64
N LYS A 451 -25.40 34.24 -5.54
CA LYS A 451 -24.62 34.86 -6.63
C LYS A 451 -23.41 34.00 -6.97
N SER A 452 -23.08 33.95 -8.25
CA SER A 452 -21.90 33.23 -8.75
C SER A 452 -20.61 33.95 -8.38
N GLY A 453 -19.54 33.19 -8.19
CA GLY A 453 -18.24 33.74 -7.83
C GLY A 453 -17.40 32.80 -6.97
N LYS A 454 -16.27 33.31 -6.50
CA LYS A 454 -15.41 32.63 -5.53
C LYS A 454 -15.45 33.37 -4.20
N ALA A 455 -15.59 32.65 -3.09
CA ALA A 455 -15.52 33.22 -1.75
C ALA A 455 -14.80 32.28 -0.78
N GLN A 456 -14.52 32.75 0.42
CA GLN A 456 -14.03 31.93 1.52
C GLN A 456 -15.19 31.67 2.47
N VAL A 457 -15.49 30.40 2.73
CA VAL A 457 -16.28 30.00 3.89
C VAL A 457 -15.39 30.10 5.12
N VAL A 458 -15.92 30.66 6.20
CA VAL A 458 -15.24 30.88 7.46
C VAL A 458 -16.00 30.15 8.56
N ALA A 459 -15.33 29.24 9.27
CA ALA A 459 -15.84 28.59 10.46
C ALA A 459 -15.08 29.10 11.69
N THR A 460 -15.80 29.48 12.75
CA THR A 460 -15.20 29.98 14.00
C THR A 460 -15.73 29.22 15.21
N LEU A 461 -14.83 28.70 16.04
CA LEU A 461 -15.12 28.08 17.34
C LEU A 461 -14.31 28.78 18.42
N GLY A 462 -14.96 29.62 19.24
CA GLY A 462 -14.27 30.49 20.18
C GLY A 462 -13.30 31.44 19.46
N ASN A 463 -12.00 31.29 19.72
CA ASN A 463 -10.93 32.05 19.07
C ASN A 463 -10.31 31.34 17.85
N ILE A 464 -10.69 30.08 17.60
CA ILE A 464 -10.14 29.27 16.51
C ILE A 464 -10.93 29.53 15.24
N LYS A 465 -10.22 29.76 14.14
CA LYS A 465 -10.80 30.10 12.84
C LYS A 465 -10.23 29.20 11.76
N ALA A 466 -11.08 28.68 10.90
CA ALA A 466 -10.70 28.02 9.65
C ALA A 466 -11.37 28.69 8.45
N THR A 467 -10.72 28.57 7.29
CA THR A 467 -11.21 29.12 6.02
C THR A 467 -11.07 28.12 4.89
N GLN A 468 -12.03 28.12 3.96
CA GLN A 468 -12.03 27.22 2.81
C GLN A 468 -12.59 27.94 1.57
N GLU A 469 -11.85 27.91 0.45
CA GLU A 469 -12.34 28.49 -0.81
C GLU A 469 -13.52 27.65 -1.31
N ILE A 470 -14.58 28.36 -1.71
CA ILE A 470 -15.73 27.82 -2.41
C ILE A 470 -15.92 28.52 -3.74
N LYS A 471 -16.54 27.83 -4.68
CA LYS A 471 -16.98 28.38 -5.96
C LYS A 471 -18.48 28.17 -6.12
N VAL A 472 -19.23 29.27 -6.16
CA VAL A 472 -20.60 29.24 -6.66
C VAL A 472 -20.55 29.31 -8.18
N LEU A 473 -21.09 28.28 -8.84
CA LEU A 473 -21.07 28.13 -10.29
C LEU A 473 -21.79 29.29 -10.99
N GLU A 474 -21.52 29.45 -12.28
CA GLU A 474 -22.19 30.45 -13.12
C GLU A 474 -23.63 30.03 -13.46
N ASP A 475 -24.08 30.23 -14.70
CA ASP A 475 -25.40 29.78 -15.11
C ASP A 475 -25.44 28.25 -15.15
N ASN A 476 -26.49 27.69 -14.56
CA ASN A 476 -26.77 26.27 -14.57
C ASN A 476 -27.18 25.89 -16.00
N ILE A 477 -26.34 25.16 -16.74
CA ILE A 477 -26.64 24.83 -18.16
C ILE A 477 -27.07 23.38 -18.38
N MET A 478 -26.63 22.46 -17.51
CA MET A 478 -26.89 21.04 -17.68
C MET A 478 -27.09 20.37 -16.33
N LEU A 479 -28.13 19.56 -16.22
CA LEU A 479 -28.35 18.64 -15.10
C LEU A 479 -27.92 17.23 -15.50
N SER A 480 -27.42 16.45 -14.56
CA SER A 480 -27.09 15.04 -14.78
C SER A 480 -27.42 14.22 -13.53
N VAL A 481 -27.85 12.98 -13.74
CA VAL A 481 -28.12 12.00 -12.68
C VAL A 481 -27.17 10.83 -12.82
N GLU A 482 -26.50 10.45 -11.73
CA GLU A 482 -25.57 9.33 -11.68
C GLU A 482 -26.02 8.29 -10.64
N PRO A 483 -25.99 6.99 -10.98
CA PRO A 483 -25.68 6.46 -12.32
C PRO A 483 -26.79 6.79 -13.33
N SER A 484 -26.47 6.84 -14.63
CA SER A 484 -27.45 7.12 -15.70
C SER A 484 -28.41 5.96 -15.99
N LYS A 485 -28.08 4.78 -15.46
CA LYS A 485 -28.94 3.60 -15.43
C LYS A 485 -28.78 2.88 -14.08
N ILE A 486 -29.89 2.44 -13.51
CA ILE A 486 -29.92 1.62 -12.30
C ILE A 486 -30.58 0.28 -12.63
N HIS A 487 -29.91 -0.80 -12.24
CA HIS A 487 -30.51 -2.14 -12.17
C HIS A 487 -30.54 -2.56 -10.69
N VAL A 488 -31.74 -2.77 -10.15
CA VAL A 488 -31.93 -3.14 -8.74
C VAL A 488 -32.95 -4.25 -8.58
N ASN A 489 -32.79 -5.03 -7.51
CA ASN A 489 -33.79 -6.02 -7.13
C ASN A 489 -35.07 -5.38 -6.62
N PRO A 490 -36.22 -6.07 -6.75
CA PRO A 490 -37.44 -5.65 -6.08
C PRO A 490 -37.22 -5.40 -4.58
N GLY A 491 -37.75 -4.29 -4.07
CA GLY A 491 -37.56 -3.84 -2.69
C GLY A 491 -36.15 -3.35 -2.32
N SER A 492 -35.18 -3.44 -3.22
CA SER A 492 -33.80 -2.96 -2.98
C SER A 492 -33.66 -1.46 -3.25
N LYS A 493 -32.57 -0.88 -2.75
CA LYS A 493 -32.29 0.55 -2.79
C LYS A 493 -31.11 0.88 -3.70
N ALA A 494 -31.13 2.07 -4.29
CA ALA A 494 -30.01 2.66 -5.02
C ALA A 494 -29.86 4.14 -4.68
N ALA A 495 -28.64 4.57 -4.37
CA ALA A 495 -28.32 5.97 -4.17
C ALA A 495 -28.09 6.67 -5.51
N LEU A 496 -28.67 7.86 -5.66
CA LEU A 496 -28.49 8.76 -6.78
C LEU A 496 -27.61 9.95 -6.39
N LYS A 497 -26.87 10.47 -7.37
CA LYS A 497 -26.20 11.76 -7.28
C LYS A 497 -26.69 12.63 -8.41
N VAL A 498 -27.16 13.82 -8.08
CA VAL A 498 -27.60 14.81 -9.07
C VAL A 498 -26.58 15.92 -9.11
N TYR A 499 -26.17 16.32 -10.31
CA TYR A 499 -25.19 17.37 -10.49
C TYR A 499 -25.64 18.39 -11.51
N VAL A 500 -25.21 19.62 -11.27
CA VAL A 500 -25.29 20.73 -12.23
C VAL A 500 -23.92 21.00 -12.79
N THR A 501 -23.86 21.27 -14.09
CA THR A 501 -22.68 21.74 -14.80
C THR A 501 -22.91 23.15 -15.34
N ASP A 502 -21.91 24.02 -15.20
CA ASP A 502 -21.91 25.38 -15.76
C ASP A 502 -21.31 25.44 -17.18
N SER A 503 -21.42 26.60 -17.83
CA SER A 503 -20.91 26.86 -19.19
C SER A 503 -19.40 26.65 -19.35
N LYS A 504 -18.67 26.58 -18.24
CA LYS A 504 -17.22 26.36 -18.19
C LYS A 504 -16.86 24.91 -17.86
N GLY A 505 -17.84 24.03 -17.75
CA GLY A 505 -17.66 22.61 -17.47
C GLY A 505 -17.42 22.28 -15.99
N PHE A 506 -17.57 23.24 -15.07
CA PHE A 506 -17.48 22.95 -13.64
C PHE A 506 -18.75 22.28 -13.16
N LYS A 507 -18.58 21.26 -12.32
CA LYS A 507 -19.66 20.42 -11.81
C LYS A 507 -19.84 20.63 -10.31
N ALA A 508 -21.08 20.70 -9.84
CA ALA A 508 -21.46 20.78 -8.43
C ALA A 508 -22.59 19.78 -8.12
N PRO A 509 -22.47 18.95 -7.06
CA PRO A 509 -23.57 18.08 -6.63
C PRO A 509 -24.71 18.90 -6.02
N LEU A 510 -25.94 18.43 -6.11
CA LEU A 510 -27.10 19.01 -5.43
C LEU A 510 -27.41 18.26 -4.14
N GLU A 511 -27.92 18.97 -3.14
CA GLU A 511 -28.48 18.34 -1.94
C GLU A 511 -29.92 17.87 -2.23
N SER A 512 -30.45 16.95 -1.43
CA SER A 512 -31.80 16.41 -1.67
C SER A 512 -32.91 17.48 -1.62
N VAL A 513 -32.69 18.55 -0.85
CA VAL A 513 -33.63 19.68 -0.73
C VAL A 513 -33.71 20.52 -2.01
N ASP A 514 -32.69 20.46 -2.85
CA ASP A 514 -32.62 21.23 -4.10
C ASP A 514 -33.36 20.54 -5.24
N VAL A 515 -33.55 19.22 -5.17
CA VAL A 515 -34.00 18.42 -6.32
C VAL A 515 -35.45 18.01 -6.17
N ASN A 516 -36.25 18.30 -7.20
CA ASN A 516 -37.56 17.68 -7.34
C ASN A 516 -37.46 16.40 -8.19
N PHE A 517 -38.11 15.33 -7.76
CA PHE A 517 -38.11 14.06 -8.49
C PHE A 517 -39.49 13.71 -9.00
N ASP A 518 -39.53 13.24 -10.25
CA ASP A 518 -40.71 12.66 -10.89
C ASP A 518 -40.39 11.24 -11.37
N LEU A 519 -41.32 10.31 -11.19
CA LEU A 519 -41.13 8.90 -11.53
C LEU A 519 -42.00 8.54 -12.73
N VAL A 520 -41.35 8.04 -13.77
CA VAL A 520 -42.03 7.51 -14.96
C VAL A 520 -42.18 6.01 -14.78
N GLY A 521 -43.43 5.55 -14.65
CA GLY A 521 -43.78 4.15 -14.44
C GLY A 521 -43.90 3.75 -12.96
N GLU A 522 -44.49 2.58 -12.70
CA GLU A 522 -44.63 2.02 -11.35
C GLU A 522 -43.34 1.30 -10.94
N ILE A 523 -42.26 2.06 -10.80
CA ILE A 523 -40.92 1.51 -10.54
C ILE A 523 -40.53 1.50 -9.07
N GLY A 524 -41.17 2.32 -8.23
CA GLY A 524 -40.79 2.46 -6.83
C GLY A 524 -41.10 3.83 -6.24
N SER A 525 -40.27 4.28 -5.31
CA SER A 525 -40.40 5.57 -4.63
C SER A 525 -39.04 6.21 -4.35
N MET A 526 -39.03 7.52 -4.13
CA MET A 526 -37.84 8.29 -3.75
C MET A 526 -37.91 8.73 -2.29
N ASN A 527 -36.78 8.65 -1.58
CA ASN A 527 -36.57 9.29 -0.29
C ASN A 527 -35.26 10.08 -0.33
N GLY A 528 -35.36 11.41 -0.45
CA GLY A 528 -34.21 12.27 -0.74
C GLY A 528 -33.52 11.87 -2.05
N LEU A 529 -32.24 11.52 -1.99
CA LEU A 529 -31.47 11.04 -3.15
C LEU A 529 -31.42 9.49 -3.24
N GLU A 530 -32.22 8.75 -2.45
CA GLU A 530 -32.27 7.30 -2.49
C GLU A 530 -33.55 6.80 -3.18
N PHE A 531 -33.38 5.99 -4.22
CA PHE A 531 -34.46 5.28 -4.89
C PHE A 531 -34.70 3.92 -4.22
N THR A 532 -35.96 3.58 -3.93
CA THR A 532 -36.38 2.25 -3.48
C THR A 532 -37.27 1.60 -4.54
N ALA A 533 -36.83 0.45 -5.07
CA ALA A 533 -37.58 -0.30 -6.07
C ALA A 533 -38.90 -0.85 -5.52
N GLY A 534 -39.92 -0.89 -6.37
CA GLY A 534 -41.18 -1.59 -6.10
C GLY A 534 -40.98 -3.10 -5.88
N GLN A 535 -42.01 -3.78 -5.43
CA GLN A 535 -41.97 -5.23 -5.16
C GLN A 535 -42.10 -6.09 -6.44
N THR A 536 -42.52 -5.49 -7.54
CA THR A 536 -42.74 -6.15 -8.83
C THR A 536 -41.74 -5.65 -9.86
N PRO A 537 -41.17 -6.54 -10.70
CA PRO A 537 -40.32 -6.12 -11.82
C PRO A 537 -41.02 -5.13 -12.75
N SER A 538 -40.31 -4.07 -13.12
CA SER A 538 -40.84 -2.90 -13.83
C SER A 538 -39.70 -2.10 -14.45
N ASN A 539 -40.00 -1.38 -15.54
CA ASN A 539 -39.07 -0.50 -16.24
C ASN A 539 -39.63 0.93 -16.24
N GLY A 540 -38.74 1.90 -16.07
CA GLY A 540 -39.13 3.30 -16.01
C GLY A 540 -37.95 4.24 -15.90
N ALA A 541 -38.19 5.43 -15.37
CA ALA A 541 -37.14 6.41 -15.15
C ALA A 541 -37.41 7.26 -13.90
N VAL A 542 -36.33 7.69 -13.25
CA VAL A 542 -36.38 8.76 -12.25
C VAL A 542 -35.89 10.03 -12.94
N ILE A 543 -36.71 11.06 -12.97
CA ILE A 543 -36.43 12.36 -13.57
C ILE A 543 -36.17 13.38 -12.45
N ALA A 544 -34.97 13.91 -12.38
CA ALA A 544 -34.59 14.99 -11.50
C ALA A 544 -34.84 16.34 -12.19
N GLU A 545 -35.32 17.32 -11.44
CA GLU A 545 -35.49 18.71 -11.87
C GLU A 545 -34.84 19.67 -10.88
N PHE A 546 -34.08 20.65 -11.40
CA PHE A 546 -33.51 21.76 -10.64
C PHE A 546 -33.35 22.98 -11.54
N ALA A 547 -33.78 24.16 -11.07
CA ALA A 547 -33.69 25.43 -11.80
C ALA A 547 -34.23 25.37 -13.25
N GLY A 548 -35.30 24.59 -13.48
CA GLY A 548 -35.92 24.38 -14.80
C GLY A 548 -35.18 23.40 -15.72
N LEU A 549 -34.02 22.87 -15.31
CA LEU A 549 -33.30 21.82 -16.03
C LEU A 549 -33.82 20.45 -15.59
N LYS A 550 -33.86 19.49 -16.53
CA LYS A 550 -34.27 18.11 -16.27
C LYS A 550 -33.20 17.11 -16.72
N ALA A 551 -33.01 16.05 -15.94
CA ALA A 551 -32.17 14.92 -16.29
C ALA A 551 -32.76 13.65 -15.70
N GLY A 552 -32.57 12.52 -16.40
CA GLY A 552 -33.15 11.25 -15.98
C GLY A 552 -32.11 10.15 -15.82
N THR A 553 -32.44 9.19 -14.97
CA THR A 553 -31.78 7.89 -14.94
C THR A 553 -32.80 6.80 -15.28
N LEU A 554 -32.40 5.84 -16.12
CA LEU A 554 -33.26 4.72 -16.46
C LEU A 554 -33.24 3.69 -15.33
N VAL A 555 -34.40 3.18 -14.96
CA VAL A 555 -34.54 2.20 -13.89
C VAL A 555 -35.11 0.92 -14.46
N GLN A 556 -34.44 -0.19 -14.18
CA GLN A 556 -34.94 -1.53 -14.37
C GLN A 556 -34.93 -2.26 -13.03
N THR A 557 -36.09 -2.77 -12.64
CA THR A 557 -36.27 -3.53 -11.40
C THR A 557 -36.47 -5.00 -11.74
N GLY A 558 -35.70 -5.87 -11.09
CA GLY A 558 -35.69 -7.32 -11.35
C GLY A 558 -34.80 -7.77 -12.50
N TYR A 559 -34.32 -9.01 -12.41
CA TYR A 559 -33.53 -9.69 -13.43
C TYR A 559 -34.07 -11.08 -13.74
N GLN A 560 -33.72 -11.57 -14.93
CA GLN A 560 -33.66 -12.99 -15.23
C GLN A 560 -32.19 -13.39 -15.28
N SER A 561 -31.68 -14.02 -14.22
CA SER A 561 -30.32 -14.55 -14.22
C SER A 561 -30.29 -15.88 -14.97
N VAL A 562 -29.37 -16.01 -15.91
CA VAL A 562 -29.06 -17.28 -16.57
C VAL A 562 -27.63 -17.66 -16.16
N LEU A 563 -27.47 -18.83 -15.55
CA LEU A 563 -26.15 -19.39 -15.26
C LEU A 563 -25.49 -19.72 -16.60
N ILE A 564 -24.44 -18.97 -16.96
CA ILE A 564 -23.67 -19.24 -18.18
C ILE A 564 -22.72 -20.41 -17.91
N ASP A 565 -21.96 -20.35 -16.81
CA ASP A 565 -21.12 -21.45 -16.34
C ASP A 565 -20.76 -21.24 -14.86
N ASP A 566 -20.66 -22.31 -14.08
CA ASP A 566 -20.32 -22.29 -12.66
C ASP A 566 -18.85 -22.62 -12.37
N PHE A 567 -18.10 -23.09 -13.38
CA PHE A 567 -16.74 -23.60 -13.22
C PHE A 567 -16.60 -24.72 -12.17
N GLU A 568 -17.68 -25.43 -11.84
CA GLU A 568 -17.66 -26.57 -10.92
C GLU A 568 -17.11 -27.83 -11.63
N ASN A 569 -17.03 -27.82 -12.97
CA ASN A 569 -16.31 -28.84 -13.75
C ASN A 569 -15.75 -28.29 -15.08
N MET A 570 -14.76 -28.99 -15.65
CA MET A 570 -14.10 -28.62 -16.92
C MET A 570 -14.81 -29.15 -18.18
N GLN A 571 -15.98 -29.75 -18.07
CA GLN A 571 -16.66 -30.33 -19.23
C GLN A 571 -17.03 -29.24 -20.24
N GLY A 572 -16.60 -29.42 -21.49
CA GLY A 572 -16.85 -28.47 -22.58
C GLY A 572 -16.01 -27.19 -22.51
N LYS A 573 -15.01 -27.12 -21.64
CA LYS A 573 -14.13 -25.95 -21.46
C LYS A 573 -12.72 -26.28 -21.92
N SER A 574 -12.12 -25.40 -22.70
CA SER A 574 -10.72 -25.51 -23.12
C SER A 574 -10.14 -24.13 -23.37
N PHE A 575 -8.82 -24.01 -23.24
CA PHE A 575 -8.11 -22.86 -23.78
C PHE A 575 -8.07 -22.95 -25.31
N ASP A 576 -8.34 -21.83 -25.98
CA ASP A 576 -8.12 -21.67 -27.42
C ASP A 576 -7.32 -20.38 -27.64
N GLY A 577 -6.14 -20.51 -28.23
CA GLY A 577 -5.20 -19.42 -28.43
C GLY A 577 -5.30 -18.81 -29.82
N TYR A 578 -5.41 -17.48 -29.91
CA TYR A 578 -5.29 -16.77 -31.18
C TYR A 578 -4.26 -15.63 -31.12
N PRO A 579 -3.25 -15.62 -32.02
CA PRO A 579 -2.94 -16.65 -33.02
C PRO A 579 -2.55 -18.00 -32.39
N GLN A 580 -2.68 -19.11 -33.13
CA GLN A 580 -2.49 -20.48 -32.61
C GLN A 580 -1.13 -20.77 -31.94
N TYR A 581 -0.12 -19.91 -32.14
CA TYR A 581 1.18 -20.02 -31.47
C TYR A 581 1.19 -19.43 -30.05
N VAL A 582 0.12 -18.77 -29.61
CA VAL A 582 -0.05 -18.30 -28.24
C VAL A 582 -0.43 -19.50 -27.38
N GLY A 583 0.51 -19.98 -26.57
CA GLY A 583 0.27 -21.04 -25.59
C GLY A 583 -0.47 -20.53 -24.36
N GLY A 584 -1.17 -21.44 -23.69
CA GLY A 584 -1.87 -21.19 -22.44
C GLY A 584 -2.66 -22.42 -21.97
N SER A 585 -3.24 -22.34 -20.78
CA SER A 585 -4.16 -23.34 -20.23
C SER A 585 -5.39 -22.69 -19.62
N LEU A 586 -6.50 -23.43 -19.60
CA LEU A 586 -7.66 -23.09 -18.80
C LEU A 586 -7.81 -24.19 -17.75
N ASP A 587 -7.72 -23.80 -16.49
CA ASP A 587 -7.85 -24.64 -15.31
C ASP A 587 -8.95 -24.10 -14.39
N ILE A 588 -9.22 -24.81 -13.29
CA ILE A 588 -10.11 -24.35 -12.23
C ILE A 588 -9.26 -23.91 -11.03
N ALA A 589 -9.47 -22.70 -10.54
CA ALA A 589 -8.94 -22.19 -9.29
C ALA A 589 -9.91 -22.42 -8.13
N SER A 590 -9.35 -22.57 -6.93
CA SER A 590 -10.07 -22.55 -5.65
C SER A 590 -9.24 -21.79 -4.62
N LEU A 591 -9.83 -21.45 -3.47
CA LEU A 591 -9.10 -20.78 -2.39
C LEU A 591 -7.79 -21.53 -2.06
N PRO A 592 -6.64 -20.84 -1.98
CA PRO A 592 -6.47 -19.41 -1.75
C PRO A 592 -6.41 -18.51 -2.99
N ASP A 593 -6.57 -19.05 -4.20
CA ASP A 593 -6.62 -18.22 -5.42
C ASP A 593 -7.94 -17.41 -5.48
N PRO A 594 -7.99 -16.25 -6.15
CA PRO A 594 -9.20 -15.42 -6.22
C PRO A 594 -10.40 -16.17 -6.85
N VAL A 595 -11.52 -16.21 -6.14
CA VAL A 595 -12.81 -16.75 -6.61
C VAL A 595 -13.85 -15.62 -6.61
N PHE A 596 -14.57 -15.43 -7.72
CA PHE A 596 -15.58 -14.38 -7.86
C PHE A 596 -16.86 -14.71 -7.07
N SER A 597 -17.39 -15.93 -7.21
CA SER A 597 -18.54 -16.45 -6.47
C SER A 597 -18.52 -17.98 -6.48
N GLY A 598 -19.04 -18.64 -5.44
CA GLY A 598 -19.03 -20.11 -5.34
C GLY A 598 -17.72 -20.64 -4.75
N ARG A 599 -17.37 -21.90 -5.07
CA ARG A 599 -16.14 -22.55 -4.56
C ARG A 599 -14.97 -22.46 -5.54
N PHE A 600 -15.28 -22.27 -6.83
CA PHE A 600 -14.35 -22.39 -7.93
C PHE A 600 -14.44 -21.20 -8.89
N SER A 601 -13.35 -20.92 -9.59
CA SER A 601 -13.28 -19.93 -10.68
C SER A 601 -12.46 -20.48 -11.84
N GLY A 602 -12.70 -20.01 -13.06
CA GLY A 602 -11.81 -20.31 -14.18
C GLY A 602 -10.47 -19.59 -14.03
N LYS A 603 -9.37 -20.33 -14.19
CA LYS A 603 -7.99 -19.82 -14.18
C LYS A 603 -7.39 -19.99 -15.56
N LEU A 604 -7.08 -18.87 -16.21
CA LEU A 604 -6.34 -18.86 -17.46
C LEU A 604 -4.87 -18.61 -17.17
N THR A 605 -3.98 -19.46 -17.67
CA THR A 605 -2.52 -19.39 -17.44
C THR A 605 -1.73 -19.35 -18.72
#